data_AF-A0A7J9FZW5-F1
#
_entry.id   AF-A0A7J9FZW5-F1
#
_cell.length_a   1.000
_cell.length_b   1.000
_cell.length_c   1.000
_cell.angle_alpha   90.00
_cell.angle_beta   90.00
_cell.angle_gamma   90.00
#
_symmetry.space_group_name_H-M   'P 1'
#
loop_
_entity.id
_entity.type
_entity.pdbx_description
1 polymer ?
#
loop_
_entity_poly.entity_id
_entity_poly.type
_entity_poly.pdbx_seq_one_letter_code
_entity_poly.pdbx_strand_id
1 'polypeptide(L)'
;GRSTESLPKDLAAAIQAGRIPGSVIERFLGLEKSGLMRWLMQFGGFKERLLADDLFLAKVAMECGVGIFTKTAAEYERRRENFFKELEIVFADVVMAIIADFMLVYLPAPTVSLRPPLAVGAGAISKFFYSCPDNA
;
A
#
# COMPACT_ATOMS: atom_id res chain seq x y z
N GLY A 1 -1.69 5.05 30.19
CA GLY A 1 -1.64 5.01 28.71
C GLY A 1 -2.41 6.17 28.14
N ARG A 2 -2.47 6.33 26.80
CA ARG A 2 -3.40 7.28 26.16
C ARG A 2 -4.82 6.72 26.18
N SER A 3 -5.81 7.58 26.39
CA SER A 3 -7.24 7.22 26.31
C SER A 3 -7.70 7.01 24.86
N THR A 4 -8.76 6.22 24.68
CA THR A 4 -9.39 5.89 23.38
C THR A 4 -9.86 7.12 22.60
N GLU A 5 -10.15 8.22 23.29
CA GLU A 5 -10.53 9.53 22.70
C GLU A 5 -9.44 10.17 21.84
N SER A 6 -8.17 9.76 22.01
CA SER A 6 -7.04 10.24 21.21
C SER A 6 -6.83 9.49 19.89
N LEU A 7 -7.60 8.42 19.63
CA LEU A 7 -7.55 7.67 18.37
C LEU A 7 -8.32 8.40 17.26
N PRO A 8 -7.93 8.24 15.98
CA PRO A 8 -8.70 8.76 14.85
C PRO A 8 -10.14 8.25 14.87
N LYS A 9 -11.11 9.11 14.55
CA LYS A 9 -12.55 8.82 14.68
C LYS A 9 -12.97 7.53 13.96
N ASP A 10 -12.44 7.23 12.78
CA ASP A 10 -12.72 5.97 12.06
C ASP A 10 -12.33 4.73 12.89
N LEU A 11 -11.16 4.79 13.53
CA LEU A 11 -10.60 3.67 14.29
C LEU A 11 -11.39 3.47 15.58
N ALA A 12 -11.75 4.56 16.28
CA ALA A 12 -12.64 4.51 17.44
C ALA A 12 -14.05 3.96 17.09
N ALA A 13 -14.64 4.39 15.97
CA ALA A 13 -15.95 3.92 15.52
C ALA A 13 -15.93 2.43 15.12
N ALA A 14 -14.87 1.96 14.48
CA ALA A 14 -14.73 0.56 14.08
C ALA A 14 -14.39 -0.37 15.27
N ILE A 15 -13.72 0.13 16.32
CA ILE A 15 -13.60 -0.54 17.63
C ILE A 15 -14.98 -0.66 18.30
N GLN A 16 -15.76 0.42 18.39
CA GLN A 16 -17.12 0.39 18.94
C GLN A 16 -18.06 -0.56 18.17
N ALA A 17 -17.86 -0.70 16.87
CA ALA A 17 -18.58 -1.65 16.03
C ALA A 17 -18.05 -3.11 16.11
N GLY A 18 -17.05 -3.40 16.94
CA GLY A 18 -16.47 -4.74 17.12
C GLY A 18 -15.72 -5.29 15.89
N ARG A 19 -15.41 -4.45 14.89
CA ARG A 19 -14.87 -4.89 13.59
C ARG A 19 -13.37 -5.13 13.56
N ILE A 20 -12.65 -4.80 14.63
CA ILE A 20 -11.19 -4.77 14.65
C ILE A 20 -10.65 -5.36 15.97
N PRO A 21 -9.70 -6.31 15.93
CA PRO A 21 -9.03 -6.81 17.14
C PRO A 21 -8.04 -5.77 17.72
N GLY A 22 -7.81 -5.85 19.03
CA GLY A 22 -6.95 -4.90 19.76
C GLY A 22 -5.50 -4.80 19.26
N SER A 23 -4.97 -5.84 18.63
CA SER A 23 -3.63 -5.86 18.01
C SER A 23 -3.46 -4.78 16.92
N VAL A 24 -4.53 -4.35 16.25
CA VAL A 24 -4.48 -3.24 15.29
C VAL A 24 -4.27 -1.89 15.99
N ILE A 25 -4.70 -1.73 17.25
CA ILE A 25 -4.45 -0.53 18.06
C ILE A 25 -2.97 -0.48 18.44
N GLU A 26 -2.38 -1.61 18.84
CA GLU A 26 -0.95 -1.71 19.15
C GLU A 26 -0.10 -1.44 17.90
N ARG A 27 -0.48 -1.97 16.74
CA ARG A 27 0.13 -1.64 15.44
C ARG A 27 0.04 -0.14 15.12
N PHE A 28 -1.14 0.48 15.27
CA PHE A 28 -1.32 1.91 15.06
C PHE A 28 -0.41 2.75 15.99
N LEU A 29 -0.36 2.43 17.28
CA LEU A 29 0.48 3.10 18.27
C LEU A 29 1.98 2.81 18.08
N GLY A 30 2.34 1.70 17.46
CA GLY A 30 3.69 1.40 17.00
C GLY A 30 4.11 2.31 15.83
N LEU A 31 3.25 2.39 14.81
CA LEU A 31 3.46 3.21 13.62
C LEU A 31 3.47 4.71 13.93
N GLU A 32 2.60 5.22 14.82
CA GLU A 32 2.53 6.66 15.16
C GLU A 32 3.86 7.24 15.71
N LYS A 33 4.75 6.38 16.24
CA LYS A 33 6.08 6.78 16.75
C LYS A 33 7.01 7.29 15.66
N SER A 34 6.82 6.89 14.39
CA SER A 34 7.62 7.35 13.26
C SER A 34 6.88 8.47 12.53
N GLY A 35 7.54 9.62 12.36
CA GLY A 35 6.97 10.78 11.66
C GLY A 35 6.55 10.45 10.21
N LEU A 36 7.35 9.64 9.51
CA LEU A 36 7.05 9.17 8.15
C LEU A 36 5.81 8.27 8.13
N MET A 37 5.69 7.34 9.08
CA MET A 37 4.52 6.45 9.16
C MET A 37 3.26 7.21 9.57
N ARG A 38 3.39 8.19 10.49
CA ARG A 38 2.29 9.07 10.90
C ARG A 38 1.76 9.91 9.74
N TRP A 39 2.64 10.39 8.85
CA TRP A 39 2.26 11.05 7.60
C TRP A 39 1.60 10.07 6.62
N LEU A 40 2.19 8.89 6.42
CA LEU A 40 1.67 7.88 5.49
C LEU A 40 0.27 7.35 5.91
N MET A 41 0.00 7.26 7.23
CA MET A 41 -1.32 6.93 7.78
C MET A 41 -2.39 8.02 7.59
N GLN A 42 -2.05 9.20 7.04
CA GLN A 42 -3.05 10.18 6.59
C GLN A 42 -3.77 9.71 5.31
N PHE A 43 -3.12 8.86 4.50
CA PHE A 43 -3.71 8.27 3.30
C PHE A 43 -4.49 7.00 3.67
N GLY A 44 -5.83 7.01 3.50
CA GLY A 44 -6.71 5.91 3.93
C GLY A 44 -6.29 4.53 3.41
N GLY A 45 -6.05 4.40 2.09
CA GLY A 45 -5.67 3.11 1.48
C GLY A 45 -4.29 2.58 1.90
N PHE A 46 -3.40 3.43 2.41
CA PHE A 46 -2.16 3.01 3.08
C PHE A 46 -2.41 2.64 4.53
N LYS A 47 -3.14 3.46 5.29
CA LYS A 47 -3.52 3.18 6.70
C LYS A 47 -4.19 1.81 6.84
N GLU A 48 -5.08 1.46 5.91
CA GLU A 48 -5.80 0.18 5.91
C GLU A 48 -4.90 -1.03 5.60
N ARG A 49 -3.82 -0.84 4.83
CA ARG A 49 -2.79 -1.87 4.52
C ARG A 49 -1.75 -2.01 5.63
N LEU A 50 -1.17 -0.90 6.09
CA LEU A 50 -0.18 -0.83 7.17
C LEU A 50 -0.67 -1.45 8.49
N LEU A 51 -1.99 -1.42 8.71
CA LEU A 51 -2.62 -2.02 9.89
C LEU A 51 -2.98 -3.50 9.71
N ALA A 52 -3.15 -3.97 8.46
CA ALA A 52 -3.34 -5.38 8.13
C ALA A 52 -2.01 -6.16 8.09
N ASP A 53 -0.97 -5.57 7.50
CA ASP A 53 0.31 -6.20 7.18
C ASP A 53 1.47 -5.30 7.61
N ASP A 54 2.15 -5.68 8.68
CA ASP A 54 3.33 -4.98 9.22
C ASP A 54 4.57 -5.11 8.32
N LEU A 55 4.61 -6.11 7.44
CA LEU A 55 5.65 -6.28 6.43
C LEU A 55 5.33 -5.52 5.13
N PHE A 56 4.17 -4.87 5.01
CA PHE A 56 3.72 -4.23 3.76
C PHE A 56 4.76 -3.27 3.17
N LEU A 57 5.34 -2.39 3.98
CA LEU A 57 6.38 -1.48 3.51
C LEU A 57 7.72 -2.14 3.23
N ALA A 58 8.06 -3.22 3.94
CA ALA A 58 9.25 -4.00 3.63
C ALA A 58 9.11 -4.68 2.26
N LYS A 59 7.92 -5.22 1.95
CA LYS A 59 7.57 -5.78 0.63
C LYS A 59 7.66 -4.72 -0.46
N VAL A 60 7.01 -3.55 -0.28
CA VAL A 60 7.08 -2.44 -1.25
C VAL A 60 8.52 -1.97 -1.46
N ALA A 61 9.30 -1.80 -0.40
CA ALA A 61 10.69 -1.36 -0.49
C ALA A 61 11.62 -2.39 -1.14
N MET A 62 11.40 -3.69 -0.91
CA MET A 62 12.16 -4.75 -1.59
C MET A 62 11.78 -4.86 -3.07
N GLU A 63 10.48 -4.93 -3.40
CA GLU A 63 10.03 -5.09 -4.79
C GLU A 63 10.43 -3.89 -5.64
N CYS A 64 10.05 -2.67 -5.23
CA CYS A 64 10.42 -1.45 -5.96
C CYS A 64 11.95 -1.24 -5.95
N GLY A 65 12.65 -1.63 -4.89
CA GLY A 65 14.11 -1.53 -4.83
C GLY A 65 14.77 -2.43 -5.89
N VAL A 66 14.43 -3.72 -5.91
CA VAL A 66 14.95 -4.70 -6.87
C VAL A 66 14.53 -4.33 -8.29
N GLY A 67 13.28 -3.93 -8.52
CA GLY A 67 12.76 -3.49 -9.81
C GLY A 67 13.50 -2.27 -10.37
N ILE A 68 13.68 -1.22 -9.55
CA ILE A 68 14.49 -0.04 -9.93
C ILE A 68 15.92 -0.45 -10.28
N PHE A 69 16.61 -1.21 -9.43
CA PHE A 69 18.01 -1.57 -9.67
C PHE A 69 18.16 -2.43 -10.93
N THR A 70 17.31 -3.42 -11.14
CA THR A 70 17.37 -4.31 -12.30
C THR A 70 16.98 -3.62 -13.60
N LYS A 71 15.89 -2.83 -13.62
CA LYS A 71 15.47 -2.05 -14.80
C LYS A 71 16.50 -0.97 -15.16
N THR A 72 17.06 -0.26 -14.17
CA THR A 72 18.11 0.75 -14.41
C THR A 72 19.37 0.12 -14.98
N ALA A 73 19.81 -1.03 -14.43
CA ALA A 73 20.96 -1.77 -14.95
C ALA A 73 20.71 -2.27 -16.39
N ALA A 74 19.51 -2.77 -16.69
CA ALA A 74 19.14 -3.24 -18.02
C ALA A 74 19.13 -2.10 -19.06
N GLU A 75 18.57 -0.94 -18.76
CA GLU A 75 18.63 0.23 -19.66
C GLU A 75 20.06 0.75 -19.83
N TYR A 76 20.87 0.74 -18.76
CA TYR A 76 22.29 1.14 -18.79
C TYR A 76 23.12 0.24 -19.71
N GLU A 77 23.01 -1.09 -19.56
CA GLU A 77 23.71 -2.03 -20.43
C GLU A 77 23.17 -2.02 -21.88
N ARG A 78 21.88 -1.76 -22.08
CA ARG A 78 21.24 -1.69 -23.40
C ARG A 78 21.66 -0.44 -24.19
N ARG A 79 21.75 0.72 -23.54
CA ARG A 79 21.97 2.03 -24.21
C ARG A 79 23.42 2.53 -24.15
N ARG A 80 24.20 2.09 -23.15
CA ARG A 80 25.65 2.37 -22.97
C ARG A 80 25.99 3.85 -23.21
N GLU A 81 26.74 4.18 -24.26
CA GLU A 81 27.17 5.55 -24.60
C GLU A 81 26.02 6.53 -24.92
N ASN A 82 24.82 6.02 -25.20
CA ASN A 82 23.62 6.82 -25.43
C ASN A 82 22.75 6.98 -24.18
N PHE A 83 23.01 6.27 -23.08
CA PHE A 83 22.20 6.32 -21.85
C PHE A 83 21.98 7.75 -21.32
N PHE A 84 23.04 8.57 -21.30
CA PHE A 84 22.96 9.98 -20.89
C PHE A 84 22.34 10.92 -21.94
N LYS A 85 22.16 10.45 -23.18
CA LYS A 85 21.47 11.18 -24.27
C LYS A 85 19.98 10.84 -24.30
N GLU A 86 19.61 9.61 -23.93
CA GLU A 86 18.23 9.11 -23.84
C GLU A 86 17.67 9.16 -22.40
N LEU A 87 18.26 9.97 -21.51
CA LEU A 87 17.99 9.92 -20.06
C LEU A 87 16.50 10.17 -19.72
N GLU A 88 15.79 10.97 -20.52
CA GLU A 88 14.34 11.17 -20.40
C GLU A 88 13.52 9.89 -20.68
N ILE A 89 13.96 9.08 -21.64
CA ILE A 89 13.33 7.80 -22.00
C ILE A 89 13.62 6.79 -20.89
N VAL A 90 14.87 6.70 -20.43
CA VAL A 90 15.26 5.85 -19.30
C VAL A 90 14.48 6.22 -18.03
N PHE A 91 14.30 7.51 -17.76
CA PHE A 91 13.51 7.97 -16.62
C PHE A 91 12.04 7.56 -16.73
N ALA A 92 11.42 7.69 -17.91
CA ALA A 92 10.06 7.22 -18.13
C ALA A 92 9.94 5.68 -17.99
N ASP A 93 10.90 4.94 -18.52
CA ASP A 93 11.04 3.48 -18.41
C ASP A 93 11.16 3.01 -16.94
N VAL A 94 11.91 3.74 -16.11
CA VAL A 94 12.07 3.46 -14.67
C VAL A 94 10.84 3.89 -13.86
N VAL A 95 10.22 5.03 -14.15
CA VAL A 95 8.98 5.47 -13.50
C VAL A 95 7.82 4.51 -13.79
N MET A 96 7.73 4.00 -15.02
CA MET A 96 6.76 2.96 -15.39
C MET A 96 6.98 1.68 -14.59
N ALA A 97 8.24 1.23 -14.44
CA ALA A 97 8.57 0.06 -13.63
C ALA A 97 8.18 0.26 -12.15
N ILE A 98 8.57 1.40 -11.53
CA ILE A 98 8.19 1.74 -10.15
C ILE A 98 6.67 1.66 -9.94
N ILE A 99 5.87 2.14 -10.89
CA ILE A 99 4.40 2.08 -10.80
C ILE A 99 3.91 0.63 -10.91
N ALA A 100 4.49 -0.19 -11.80
CA ALA A 100 4.14 -1.61 -11.91
C ALA A 100 4.52 -2.39 -10.64
N ASP A 101 5.77 -2.29 -10.19
CA ASP A 101 6.32 -2.96 -9.00
C ASP A 101 5.52 -2.58 -7.75
N PHE A 102 5.21 -1.29 -7.59
CA PHE A 102 4.37 -0.80 -6.50
C PHE A 102 2.97 -1.41 -6.56
N MET A 103 2.34 -1.47 -7.74
CA MET A 103 0.99 -2.02 -7.89
C MET A 103 0.94 -3.53 -7.69
N LEU A 104 2.00 -4.27 -8.06
CA LEU A 104 2.13 -5.70 -7.79
C LEU A 104 2.15 -6.02 -6.28
N VAL A 105 2.65 -5.12 -5.44
CA VAL A 105 2.55 -5.26 -3.97
C VAL A 105 1.28 -4.62 -3.40
N TYR A 106 0.86 -3.46 -3.92
CA TYR A 106 -0.26 -2.68 -3.38
C TYR A 106 -1.63 -3.31 -3.64
N LEU A 107 -1.85 -3.96 -4.79
CA LEU A 107 -3.12 -4.59 -5.13
C LEU A 107 -3.43 -5.84 -4.26
N PRO A 108 -2.53 -6.84 -4.10
CA PRO A 108 -2.80 -8.02 -3.28
C PRO A 108 -2.59 -7.80 -1.77
N ALA A 109 -2.03 -6.66 -1.34
CA ALA A 109 -1.87 -6.37 0.08
C ALA A 109 -3.23 -6.34 0.81
N PRO A 110 -3.37 -7.06 1.95
CA PRO A 110 -4.63 -7.13 2.68
C PRO A 110 -5.01 -5.76 3.25
N THR A 111 -6.31 -5.53 3.44
CA THR A 111 -6.85 -4.26 3.94
C THR A 111 -7.80 -4.47 5.10
N VAL A 112 -7.59 -3.76 6.22
CA VAL A 112 -8.61 -3.67 7.29
C VAL A 112 -9.69 -2.67 6.84
N SER A 113 -10.95 -3.09 6.77
CA SER A 113 -12.07 -2.18 6.49
C SER A 113 -12.37 -1.30 7.70
N LEU A 114 -11.61 -0.21 7.85
CA LEU A 114 -11.77 0.76 8.94
C LEU A 114 -13.03 1.61 8.78
N ARG A 115 -13.48 1.78 7.53
CA ARG A 115 -14.71 2.51 7.19
C ARG A 115 -15.91 1.55 7.14
N PRO A 116 -17.14 2.02 7.41
CA PRO A 116 -18.32 1.30 6.92
C PRO A 116 -18.21 1.18 5.38
N PRO A 117 -18.70 0.09 4.77
CA PRO A 117 -18.56 -0.12 3.34
C PRO A 117 -19.15 1.04 2.56
N LEU A 118 -18.35 1.64 1.66
CA LEU A 118 -18.78 2.76 0.83
C LEU A 118 -19.88 2.29 -0.13
N ALA A 119 -21.13 2.59 0.21
CA ALA A 119 -22.33 2.18 -0.50
C ALA A 119 -22.57 2.93 -1.83
N VAL A 120 -21.49 3.28 -2.55
CA VAL A 120 -21.51 3.96 -3.84
C VAL A 120 -20.41 3.39 -4.73
N GLY A 121 -20.77 2.80 -5.87
CA GLY A 121 -19.85 2.50 -6.98
C GLY A 121 -19.39 1.04 -7.17
N ALA A 122 -19.30 0.22 -6.12
CA ALA A 122 -18.70 -1.12 -6.22
C ALA A 122 -19.47 -2.11 -7.14
N GLY A 123 -20.78 -1.92 -7.34
CA GLY A 123 -21.71 -2.95 -7.83
C GLY A 123 -21.51 -3.46 -9.26
N ALA A 124 -20.72 -2.79 -10.11
CA ALA A 124 -20.36 -3.31 -11.44
C ALA A 124 -19.11 -4.20 -11.37
N ILE A 125 -18.07 -3.73 -10.70
CA ILE A 125 -16.77 -4.41 -10.59
C ILE A 125 -16.90 -5.63 -9.67
N SER A 126 -17.61 -5.51 -8.53
CA SER A 126 -17.83 -6.65 -7.64
C SER A 126 -18.63 -7.76 -8.31
N LYS A 127 -19.65 -7.43 -9.12
CA LYS A 127 -20.41 -8.43 -9.91
C LYS A 127 -19.55 -9.18 -10.92
N PHE A 128 -18.55 -8.53 -11.51
CA PHE A 128 -17.63 -9.18 -12.45
C PHE A 128 -16.76 -10.23 -11.73
N PHE A 129 -16.19 -9.88 -10.58
CA PHE A 129 -15.38 -10.83 -9.79
C PHE A 129 -16.21 -11.85 -8.99
N TYR A 130 -17.49 -11.61 -8.73
CA TYR A 130 -18.40 -12.59 -8.08
C TYR A 130 -18.66 -13.85 -8.92
N SER A 131 -18.23 -13.87 -10.19
CA SER A 131 -18.26 -15.07 -11.05
C SER A 131 -16.97 -15.90 -10.98
N CYS A 132 -15.96 -15.45 -10.25
CA CYS A 132 -14.82 -16.28 -9.85
C CYS A 132 -15.21 -17.07 -8.60
N PRO A 133 -15.19 -18.42 -8.60
CA PRO A 133 -15.45 -19.20 -7.40
C PRO A 133 -14.29 -19.04 -6.41
N ASP A 134 -14.62 -18.77 -5.14
CA ASP A 134 -13.66 -18.83 -4.03
C ASP A 134 -13.13 -20.27 -3.89
N ASN A 135 -11.85 -20.47 -4.17
CA ASN A 135 -11.09 -21.62 -3.70
C ASN A 135 -10.44 -21.26 -2.36
N ALA A 136 -10.51 -22.21 -1.42
CA ALA A 136 -10.14 -22.03 -0.01
C ALA A 136 -8.63 -21.91 0.26
#